data_AF-A0A399F4A8-F1
#
_entry.id   AF-A0A399F4A8-F1
#
_cell.length_a   1.000
_cell.length_b   1.000
_cell.length_c   1.000
_cell.angle_alpha   90.00
_cell.angle_beta   90.00
_cell.angle_gamma   90.00
#
_symmetry.space_group_name_H-M   'P 1'
#
loop_
_entity.id
_entity.type
_entity.pdbx_description
1 polymer ?
#
loop_
_entity_poly.entity_id
_entity_poly.type
_entity_poly.pdbx_seq_one_letter_code
_entity_poly.pdbx_strand_id
1 'polypeptide(L)'
;MSWVMGIALGLYLLNLGVGLAAQLQWARFGVWHHLLYFAVFASAIASLLLLREYGLLLTIACLALFPRARPHTWAHPALGIIGLLGYALALL
;
A
#
# COMPACT_ATOMS: atom_id res chain seq x y z
N MET A 1 -15.86 5.78 -9.46
CA MET A 1 -15.03 5.26 -8.35
C MET A 1 -15.85 5.23 -7.08
N SER A 2 -15.95 4.08 -6.40
CA SER A 2 -16.68 4.01 -5.12
C SER A 2 -15.92 4.77 -4.03
N TRP A 3 -16.62 5.28 -3.02
CA TRP A 3 -15.99 5.95 -1.89
C TRP A 3 -15.03 5.01 -1.14
N VAL A 4 -15.35 3.71 -1.07
CA VAL A 4 -14.50 2.66 -0.49
C VAL A 4 -13.15 2.58 -1.21
N MET A 5 -13.17 2.52 -2.55
CA MET A 5 -11.95 2.48 -3.36
C MET A 5 -11.15 3.77 -3.24
N GLY A 6 -11.83 4.93 -3.23
CA GLY A 6 -11.17 6.23 -3.06
C GLY A 6 -10.43 6.36 -1.73
N ILE A 7 -11.05 5.91 -0.63
CA ILE A 7 -10.40 5.87 0.70
C ILE A 7 -9.21 4.92 0.68
N ALA A 8 -9.38 3.71 0.15
CA ALA A 8 -8.33 2.70 0.12
C ALA A 8 -7.09 3.16 -0.69
N LEU A 9 -7.32 3.77 -1.86
CA LEU A 9 -6.26 4.37 -2.68
C LEU A 9 -5.60 5.55 -1.96
N GLY A 10 -6.39 6.43 -1.34
CA GLY A 10 -5.86 7.57 -0.58
C GLY A 10 -4.95 7.13 0.57
N LEU A 11 -5.36 6.12 1.34
CA LEU A 11 -4.54 5.51 2.38
C LEU A 11 -3.25 4.91 1.80
N TYR A 12 -3.36 4.22 0.65
CA TYR A 12 -2.20 3.62 -0.01
C TYR A 12 -1.16 4.68 -0.42
N LEU A 13 -1.60 5.78 -1.05
CA LEU A 13 -0.75 6.89 -1.46
C LEU A 13 -0.10 7.58 -0.25
N LEU A 14 -0.85 7.79 0.83
CA LEU A 14 -0.31 8.33 2.07
C LEU A 14 0.79 7.42 2.64
N ASN A 15 0.55 6.11 2.68
CA ASN A 15 1.54 5.15 3.15
C ASN A 15 2.79 5.09 2.27
N LEU A 16 2.63 5.20 0.95
CA LEU A 16 3.75 5.30 0.01
C LEU A 16 4.59 6.55 0.30
N GLY A 17 3.94 7.70 0.53
CA GLY A 17 4.63 8.94 0.90
C GLY A 17 5.40 8.83 2.23
N VAL A 18 4.78 8.25 3.26
CA VAL A 18 5.44 7.99 4.56
C VAL A 18 6.62 7.03 4.39
N GLY A 19 6.45 5.96 3.62
CA GLY A 19 7.52 5.00 3.33
C GLY A 19 8.70 5.62 2.58
N LEU A 20 8.43 6.50 1.60
CA LEU A 20 9.47 7.24 0.88
C LEU A 20 10.21 8.23 1.80
N ALA A 21 9.47 8.99 2.63
CA ALA A 21 10.09 9.89 3.60
C ALA A 21 10.98 9.12 4.61
N ALA A 22 10.55 7.92 5.02
CA ALA A 22 11.34 7.04 5.88
C ALA A 22 12.59 6.50 5.15
N GLN A 23 12.45 6.11 3.89
CA GLN A 23 13.55 5.63 3.05
C GLN A 23 14.63 6.71 2.86
N LEU A 24 14.22 7.96 2.67
CA LEU A 24 15.10 9.14 2.56
C LEU A 24 15.61 9.65 3.92
N GLN A 25 15.28 8.96 5.01
CA GLN A 25 15.68 9.31 6.38
C GLN A 25 15.22 10.70 6.85
N TRP A 26 14.13 11.23 6.28
CA TRP A 26 13.59 12.54 6.65
C TRP A 26 12.86 12.52 8.00
N ALA A 27 12.32 11.37 8.41
CA ALA A 27 11.61 11.21 9.68
C ALA A 27 11.61 9.75 10.16
N ARG A 28 11.35 9.57 11.46
CA ARG A 28 11.12 8.26 12.09
C ARG A 28 9.65 8.18 12.53
N PHE A 29 8.87 7.39 11.80
CA PHE A 29 7.42 7.31 12.02
C PHE A 29 7.00 6.24 13.06
N GLY A 30 7.87 5.30 13.39
CA GLY A 30 7.64 4.30 14.44
C GLY A 30 6.32 3.54 14.30
N VAL A 31 5.57 3.43 15.40
CA VAL A 31 4.30 2.69 15.47
C VAL A 31 3.22 3.24 14.52
N TRP A 32 3.21 4.54 14.28
CA TRP A 32 2.19 5.19 13.44
C TRP A 32 2.27 4.73 11.99
N HIS A 33 3.48 4.46 11.48
CA HIS A 33 3.66 3.88 10.15
C HIS A 33 3.11 2.45 10.07
N HIS A 34 3.28 1.64 11.13
CA HIS A 34 2.72 0.30 11.17
C HIS A 34 1.19 0.31 11.24
N LEU A 35 0.60 1.23 12.00
CA LEU A 35 -0.86 1.40 12.04
C LEU A 35 -1.41 1.83 10.68
N LEU A 36 -0.76 2.78 10.00
CA LEU A 36 -1.13 3.20 8.66
C LEU A 36 -1.01 2.05 7.66
N TYR A 37 0.10 1.30 7.70
CA TYR A 37 0.31 0.12 6.87
C TYR A 37 -0.79 -0.93 7.08
N PHE A 38 -1.17 -1.19 8.34
CA PHE A 38 -2.27 -2.10 8.66
C PHE A 38 -3.60 -1.60 8.08
N ALA A 39 -3.91 -0.30 8.22
CA ALA A 39 -5.12 0.30 7.67
C ALA A 39 -5.18 0.14 6.14
N VAL A 40 -4.06 0.35 5.44
CA VAL A 40 -3.94 0.13 3.99
C VAL A 40 -4.20 -1.33 3.62
N PHE A 41 -3.60 -2.27 4.35
CA PHE A 41 -3.77 -3.70 4.11
C PHE A 41 -5.23 -4.12 4.29
N ALA A 42 -5.85 -3.70 5.38
CA ALA A 42 -7.24 -3.98 5.69
C ALA A 42 -8.19 -3.36 4.65
N SER A 43 -7.95 -2.11 4.24
CA SER A 43 -8.77 -1.46 3.22
C SER A 43 -8.64 -2.10 1.85
N ALA A 44 -7.45 -2.57 1.47
CA ALA A 44 -7.25 -3.29 0.21
C ALA A 44 -8.02 -4.62 0.19
N ILE A 45 -8.00 -5.38 1.29
CA ILE A 45 -8.82 -6.59 1.44
C ILE A 45 -10.31 -6.24 1.39
N ALA A 46 -10.74 -5.21 2.13
CA ALA A 46 -12.14 -4.81 2.14
C ALA A 46 -12.64 -4.44 0.74
N SER A 47 -11.86 -3.67 -0.01
CA SER A 47 -12.17 -3.34 -1.42
C SER A 47 -12.22 -4.59 -2.29
N LEU A 48 -11.27 -5.52 -2.16
CA LEU A 48 -11.29 -6.78 -2.89
C LEU A 48 -12.57 -7.59 -2.60
N LEU A 49 -12.96 -7.74 -1.34
CA LEU A 49 -14.10 -8.57 -0.94
C LEU A 49 -15.45 -7.93 -1.26
N LEU A 50 -15.60 -6.62 -1.01
CA LEU A 50 -16.86 -5.90 -1.17
C LEU A 50 -17.14 -5.52 -2.63
N LEU A 51 -16.08 -5.21 -3.39
CA LEU A 51 -16.21 -4.72 -4.76
C LEU A 51 -15.74 -5.74 -5.81
N ARG A 52 -15.15 -6.87 -5.39
CA ARG A 52 -14.62 -7.95 -6.26
C ARG A 52 -13.52 -7.46 -7.21
N GLU A 53 -12.72 -6.51 -6.74
CA GLU A 53 -11.70 -5.84 -7.54
C GLU A 53 -10.41 -6.67 -7.58
N TYR A 54 -10.38 -7.66 -8.48
CA TYR A 54 -9.29 -8.63 -8.55
C TYR A 54 -7.91 -8.02 -8.87
N GLY A 55 -7.87 -6.81 -9.45
CA GLY A 55 -6.62 -6.05 -9.62
C GLY A 55 -5.87 -5.81 -8.31
N LEU A 56 -6.60 -5.72 -7.18
CA LEU A 56 -6.03 -5.55 -5.84
C LEU A 56 -5.30 -6.79 -5.31
N LEU A 57 -5.43 -7.95 -5.94
CA LEU A 57 -4.65 -9.14 -5.57
C LEU A 57 -3.15 -8.86 -5.67
N LEU A 58 -2.73 -8.12 -6.70
CA LEU A 58 -1.34 -7.69 -6.86
C LEU A 58 -0.90 -6.79 -5.70
N THR A 59 -1.74 -5.83 -5.33
CA THR A 59 -1.50 -4.93 -4.19
C THR A 59 -1.35 -5.72 -2.90
N ILE A 60 -2.28 -6.63 -2.60
CA ILE A 60 -2.26 -7.44 -1.37
C ILE A 60 -1.03 -8.34 -1.34
N ALA A 61 -0.64 -8.93 -2.48
CA ALA A 61 0.58 -9.73 -2.57
C ALA A 61 1.84 -8.89 -2.29
N CYS A 62 1.93 -7.68 -2.85
CA CYS A 62 3.04 -6.76 -2.59
C CYS A 62 3.10 -6.37 -1.11
N LEU A 63 1.96 -6.00 -0.53
CA LEU A 63 1.84 -5.73 0.89
C LEU A 63 2.31 -6.93 1.73
N ALA A 64 1.85 -8.15 1.44
CA ALA A 64 2.29 -9.34 2.18
C ALA A 64 3.80 -9.62 2.10
N LEU A 65 4.48 -9.13 1.06
CA LEU A 65 5.92 -9.23 0.87
C LEU A 65 6.72 -8.12 1.57
N PHE A 66 6.13 -6.97 1.89
CA PHE A 66 6.81 -5.83 2.51
C PHE A 66 7.60 -6.18 3.78
N PRO A 67 7.08 -6.98 4.74
CA PRO A 67 7.82 -7.36 5.94
C PRO A 67 9.13 -8.14 5.67
N ARG A 68 9.25 -8.75 4.48
CA ARG A 68 10.45 -9.47 4.05
C ARG A 68 11.44 -8.59 3.28
N ALA A 69 11.01 -7.42 2.80
CA ALA A 69 11.86 -6.51 2.06
C ALA A 69 12.75 -5.71 3.02
N ARG A 70 14.07 -5.76 2.81
CA ARG A 70 15.02 -5.02 3.64
C ARG A 70 14.78 -3.51 3.52
N PRO A 71 14.64 -2.77 4.63
CA PRO A 71 14.54 -1.31 4.60
C PRO A 71 15.82 -0.71 3.98
N HIS A 72 15.71 0.48 3.41
CA HIS A 72 16.81 1.19 2.72
C HIS A 72 17.37 0.49 1.48
N THR A 73 16.68 -0.52 0.95
CA THR A 73 17.00 -1.13 -0.36
C THR A 73 15.96 -0.76 -1.40
N TRP A 74 16.30 -0.84 -2.69
CA TRP A 74 15.38 -0.57 -3.81
C TRP A 74 14.20 -1.55 -3.89
N ALA A 75 14.29 -2.72 -3.26
CA ALA A 75 13.19 -3.68 -3.20
C ALA A 75 11.97 -3.10 -2.47
N HIS A 76 12.19 -2.29 -1.42
CA HIS A 76 11.13 -1.73 -0.61
C HIS A 76 10.26 -0.70 -1.38
N PRO A 77 10.82 0.34 -2.03
CA PRO A 77 10.02 1.23 -2.89
C PRO A 77 9.49 0.51 -4.14
N ALA A 78 10.20 -0.47 -4.70
CA ALA A 78 9.71 -1.23 -5.85
C ALA A 78 8.40 -1.96 -5.54
N LEU A 79 8.30 -2.63 -4.38
CA LEU A 79 7.03 -3.25 -3.94
C LEU A 79 5.91 -2.23 -3.79
N GLY A 80 6.22 -1.01 -3.33
CA GLY A 80 5.25 0.08 -3.23
C GLY A 80 4.71 0.52 -4.58
N ILE A 81 5.58 0.63 -5.59
CA ILE A 81 5.17 0.99 -6.96
C ILE A 81 4.39 -0.16 -7.62
N ILE A 82 4.85 -1.40 -7.50
CA ILE A 82 4.14 -2.56 -8.08
C ILE A 82 2.76 -2.71 -7.43
N GLY A 83 2.65 -2.54 -6.12
CA GLY A 83 1.36 -2.55 -5.44
C GLY A 83 0.42 -1.41 -5.88
N LEU A 84 0.97 -0.25 -6.26
CA LEU A 84 0.19 0.86 -6.83
C LEU A 84 -0.39 0.49 -8.20
N LEU A 85 0.35 -0.29 -9.00
CA LEU A 85 -0.17 -0.81 -10.28
C LEU A 85 -1.40 -1.70 -10.06
N GLY A 86 -1.49 -2.43 -8.95
CA GLY A 86 -2.69 -3.21 -8.62
C GLY A 86 -3.94 -2.33 -8.44
N TYR A 87 -3.79 -1.15 -7.82
CA TYR A 87 -4.86 -0.15 -7.77
C TYR A 87 -5.16 0.43 -9.16
N ALA A 88 -4.14 0.72 -9.97
CA ALA A 88 -4.36 1.20 -11.33
C ALA A 88 -5.15 0.18 -12.17
N LEU A 89 -4.81 -1.10 -12.07
CA LEU A 89 -5.54 -2.20 -12.72
C LEU A 89 -6.98 -2.33 -12.23
N ALA A 90 -7.25 -2.10 -10.94
CA ALA A 90 -8.59 -2.11 -10.37
C ALA A 90 -9.44 -0.87 -10.74
N LEU A 91 -8.84 0.13 -11.42
CA LEU A 91 -9.55 1.33 -11.88
C LEU A 91 -9.77 1.35 -13.40
N LEU A 92 -9.27 0.35 -14.12
CA LEU A 92 -9.53 0.13 -15.55
C LEU A 92 -10.84 -0.64 -15.74
#